data_AF-B4NP63-F1
#
_entry.id   AF-B4NP63-F1
#
_cell.length_a   1.000
_cell.length_b   1.000
_cell.length_c   1.000
_cell.angle_alpha   90.00
_cell.angle_beta   90.00
_cell.angle_gamma   90.00
#
_symmetry.space_group_name_H-M   'P 1'
#
loop_
_entity.id
_entity.type
_entity.pdbx_description
1 polymer ?
#
loop_
_entity_poly.entity_id
_entity_poly.type
_entity_poly.pdbx_seq_one_letter_code
_entity_poly.pdbx_strand_id
1 'polypeptide(L)'
;MYQRARRTLSFSDLHLDYKRCCKALKKAIKDSKRECFLALCDSAEQDPWGKAYQTVVKRLHIDKTPAPKDPQTVRGIVSITLQVINGLYCGVTTQELDNLAAEIAAGLTCNHADYAILAARIAVSNLHKETKKVFSEVFEELYHHVNKETNNPSPMVSSYHYNIVKNNADRLNSAMIYDRDFGYNYFGFKTLERSYLLKINGKVAERPQHMLMRVAIGIHGEDIDAAVETYNLLSERYFTHASPTLFAAATNRPQLSSCFLLTMTSDSIEGIFKTVEQCAMISKSAGGIGLNVHCIRAKGTSICGTNGTSNGLVPMLRVFNNVARYVDQGGGKRPGAFAIYLEPWHSDIFEFLDLKRNTGKEEHRARDLFYALWIPDLFMKRVEANEDWSLMCPHKCPGLEDVWGDKFEELYVKYEKEGLANRIVKAQSLWFAIIESQVETGNPYMLFKDSCNKKSNQQNVGTIKCSNLCTEVVEYSAPDEIAVCNLASIALNMFVTTDKTYDFKKLKEKPRSQI
;
A
#
# COMPACT_ATOMS: atom_id res chain seq x y z
N MET A 1 63.35 13.96 -65.95
CA MET A 1 63.07 14.77 -64.75
C MET A 1 62.27 13.96 -63.77
N TYR A 2 62.83 13.83 -62.57
CA TYR A 2 62.14 13.63 -61.30
C TYR A 2 61.47 12.28 -61.01
N GLN A 3 62.33 11.37 -60.53
CA GLN A 3 62.13 10.63 -59.27
C GLN A 3 60.98 11.16 -58.39
N ARG A 4 60.06 10.28 -57.96
CA ARG A 4 59.99 9.80 -56.57
C ARG A 4 58.69 9.02 -56.30
N ALA A 5 58.90 7.83 -55.76
CA ALA A 5 58.10 7.17 -54.73
C ALA A 5 56.60 6.94 -54.99
N ARG A 6 56.29 5.70 -55.39
CA ARG A 6 55.08 4.99 -54.94
C ARG A 6 55.00 5.09 -53.41
N ARG A 7 54.22 6.03 -52.88
CA ARG A 7 53.72 5.97 -51.51
C ARG A 7 52.47 5.08 -51.52
N THR A 8 52.65 3.82 -51.18
CA THR A 8 51.56 3.00 -50.65
C THR A 8 51.06 3.72 -49.40
N LEU A 9 49.88 4.35 -49.49
CA LEU A 9 49.21 4.94 -48.33
C LEU A 9 49.12 3.85 -47.25
N SER A 10 49.66 4.13 -46.06
CA SER A 10 49.58 3.17 -44.97
C SER A 10 48.12 3.02 -44.55
N PHE A 11 47.74 1.85 -44.02
CA PHE A 11 46.39 1.63 -43.49
C PHE A 11 46.00 2.71 -42.46
N SER A 12 46.96 3.23 -41.70
CA SER A 12 46.77 4.36 -40.78
C SER A 12 46.34 5.65 -41.48
N ASP A 13 46.88 5.97 -42.66
CA ASP A 13 46.56 7.20 -43.40
C ASP A 13 45.15 7.12 -44.01
N LEU A 14 44.81 5.97 -44.62
CA LEU A 14 43.46 5.69 -45.14
C LEU A 14 42.40 5.63 -44.01
N HIS A 15 42.77 5.10 -42.85
CA HIS A 15 41.89 5.05 -41.69
C HIS A 15 41.66 6.44 -41.05
N LEU A 16 42.65 7.32 -41.11
CA LEU A 16 42.53 8.70 -40.65
C LEU A 16 41.59 9.50 -41.56
N ASP A 17 41.70 9.35 -42.88
CA ASP A 17 40.80 9.98 -43.85
C ASP A 17 39.38 9.42 -43.78
N TYR A 18 39.22 8.10 -43.58
CA TYR A 18 37.92 7.47 -43.31
C TYR A 18 37.28 8.04 -42.03
N LYS A 19 38.03 8.19 -40.94
CA LYS A 19 37.52 8.81 -39.70
C LYS A 19 37.15 10.28 -39.91
N ARG A 20 37.91 11.02 -40.72
CA ARG A 20 37.63 12.43 -41.04
C ARG A 20 36.36 12.57 -41.87
N CYS A 21 36.18 11.73 -42.89
CA CYS A 21 34.97 11.64 -43.70
C CYS A 21 33.76 11.17 -42.88
N CYS A 22 33.91 10.17 -42.01
CA CYS A 22 32.85 9.75 -41.08
C CYS A 22 32.48 10.85 -40.09
N LYS A 23 33.43 11.65 -39.60
CA LYS A 23 33.15 12.76 -38.69
C LYS A 23 32.45 13.91 -39.41
N ALA A 24 32.84 14.19 -40.65
CA ALA A 24 32.17 15.16 -41.53
C ALA A 24 30.75 14.70 -41.91
N LEU A 25 30.57 13.42 -42.25
CA LEU A 25 29.27 12.82 -42.55
C LEU A 25 28.37 12.77 -41.31
N LYS A 26 28.90 12.40 -40.13
CA LYS A 26 28.14 12.46 -38.87
C LYS A 26 27.76 13.89 -38.50
N LYS A 27 28.63 14.87 -38.78
CA LYS A 27 28.33 16.30 -38.58
C LYS A 27 27.26 16.78 -39.57
N ALA A 28 27.38 16.45 -40.86
CA ALA A 28 26.39 16.78 -41.88
C ALA A 28 25.03 16.10 -41.63
N ILE A 29 25.00 14.85 -41.16
CA ILE A 29 23.78 14.16 -40.73
C ILE A 29 23.18 14.84 -39.48
N LYS A 30 24.01 15.30 -38.54
CA LYS A 30 23.56 16.02 -37.34
C LYS A 30 23.00 17.41 -37.67
N ASP A 31 23.66 18.12 -38.59
CA ASP A 31 23.25 19.44 -39.06
C ASP A 31 22.01 19.34 -39.95
N SER A 32 21.92 18.34 -40.83
CA SER A 32 20.72 18.03 -41.63
C SER A 32 19.53 17.55 -40.78
N LYS A 33 19.78 16.78 -39.71
CA LYS A 33 18.73 16.44 -38.73
C LYS A 33 18.26 17.66 -37.95
N ARG A 34 19.16 18.60 -37.65
CA ARG A 34 18.82 19.87 -36.98
C ARG A 34 18.03 20.79 -37.92
N GLU A 35 18.40 20.90 -39.19
CA GLU A 35 17.64 21.64 -40.20
C GLU A 35 16.29 20.99 -40.50
N CYS A 36 16.22 19.66 -40.64
CA CYS A 36 14.95 18.94 -40.77
C CYS A 36 14.08 19.13 -39.53
N PHE A 37 14.66 19.21 -38.34
CA PHE A 37 13.94 19.42 -37.08
C PHE A 37 13.46 20.85 -36.92
N LEU A 38 14.28 21.85 -37.27
CA LEU A 38 13.88 23.26 -37.33
C LEU A 38 12.79 23.48 -38.39
N ALA A 39 12.95 22.90 -39.58
CA ALA A 39 11.92 22.92 -40.62
C ALA A 39 10.64 22.17 -40.19
N LEU A 40 10.75 21.13 -39.36
CA LEU A 40 9.58 20.46 -38.77
C LEU A 40 8.89 21.35 -37.73
N CYS A 41 9.65 22.08 -36.90
CA CYS A 41 9.13 23.04 -35.93
C CYS A 41 8.46 24.23 -36.63
N ASP A 42 9.12 24.82 -37.64
CA ASP A 42 8.57 25.89 -38.48
C ASP A 42 7.31 25.42 -39.22
N SER A 43 7.28 24.16 -39.69
CA SER A 43 6.08 23.57 -40.31
C SER A 43 4.94 23.33 -39.31
N ALA A 44 5.26 23.05 -38.03
CA ALA A 44 4.26 22.84 -36.98
C ALA A 44 3.67 24.17 -36.47
N GLU A 45 4.42 25.26 -36.54
CA GLU A 45 3.93 26.61 -36.25
C GLU A 45 3.03 27.15 -37.37
N GLN A 46 3.33 26.84 -38.64
CA GLN A 46 2.54 27.29 -39.79
C GLN A 46 1.33 26.40 -40.10
N ASP A 47 1.46 25.08 -39.90
CA ASP A 47 0.38 24.10 -40.03
C ASP A 47 0.43 23.09 -38.87
N PRO A 48 -0.28 23.37 -37.76
CA PRO A 48 -0.33 22.52 -36.57
C PRO A 48 -0.82 21.08 -36.84
N TRP A 49 -1.42 20.85 -38.02
CA TRP A 49 -2.06 19.61 -38.44
C TRP A 49 -1.31 18.87 -39.54
N GLY A 50 -0.18 19.43 -39.98
CA GLY A 50 0.60 18.94 -41.11
C GLY A 50 1.55 17.78 -40.78
N LYS A 51 2.70 17.78 -41.43
CA LYS A 51 3.65 16.65 -41.45
C LYS A 51 4.21 16.28 -40.07
N ALA A 52 4.36 17.27 -39.18
CA ALA A 52 4.82 17.08 -37.80
C ALA A 52 3.80 16.28 -36.96
N TYR A 53 2.52 16.67 -37.03
CA TYR A 53 1.41 15.97 -36.39
C TYR A 53 1.29 14.53 -36.90
N GLN A 54 1.29 14.32 -38.22
CA GLN A 54 1.22 12.96 -38.80
C GLN A 54 2.40 12.06 -38.42
N THR A 55 3.61 12.63 -38.26
CA THR A 55 4.81 11.88 -37.87
C THR A 55 4.75 11.46 -36.40
N VAL A 56 4.23 12.32 -35.52
CA VAL A 56 4.06 12.04 -34.08
C VAL A 56 2.90 11.07 -33.85
N VAL A 57 1.76 11.25 -34.54
CA VAL A 57 0.62 10.32 -34.51
C VAL A 57 1.00 8.92 -35.00
N LYS A 58 1.75 8.81 -36.12
CA LYS A 58 2.29 7.52 -36.60
C LYS A 58 3.27 6.88 -35.61
N ARG A 59 4.16 7.67 -34.99
CA ARG A 59 5.16 7.13 -34.04
C ARG A 59 4.54 6.71 -32.71
N LEU A 60 3.54 7.44 -32.23
CA LEU A 60 2.79 7.12 -31.01
C LEU A 60 1.75 6.00 -31.20
N HIS A 61 1.62 5.43 -32.41
CA HIS A 61 0.65 4.36 -32.72
C HIS A 61 -0.80 4.71 -32.34
N ILE A 62 -1.18 5.99 -32.48
CA ILE A 62 -2.52 6.50 -32.15
C ILE A 62 -3.59 6.03 -33.16
N ASP A 63 -3.20 5.31 -34.23
CA ASP A 63 -4.05 4.82 -35.33
C ASP A 63 -5.24 3.94 -34.93
N LYS A 64 -5.31 3.44 -33.68
CA LYS A 64 -6.44 2.63 -33.18
C LYS A 64 -7.40 3.35 -32.23
N THR A 65 -7.10 4.59 -31.87
CA THR A 65 -8.02 5.44 -31.10
C THR A 65 -8.87 6.26 -32.07
N PRO A 66 -10.21 6.27 -31.97
CA PRO A 66 -11.02 7.15 -32.80
C PRO A 66 -10.54 8.59 -32.61
N ALA A 67 -10.41 9.34 -33.72
CA ALA A 67 -9.97 10.72 -33.69
C ALA A 67 -10.75 11.50 -32.63
N PRO A 68 -10.09 12.30 -31.76
CA PRO A 68 -10.79 13.10 -30.78
C PRO A 68 -11.81 13.99 -31.50
N LYS A 69 -13.09 13.82 -31.20
CA LYS A 69 -14.18 14.65 -31.77
C LYS A 69 -14.18 16.08 -31.19
N ASP A 70 -13.40 16.28 -30.13
CA ASP A 70 -13.02 17.47 -29.36
C ASP A 70 -11.98 18.45 -29.98
N PRO A 71 -12.30 19.61 -30.58
CA PRO A 71 -11.30 20.61 -30.95
C PRO A 71 -10.32 21.02 -29.83
N GLN A 72 -10.74 21.00 -28.56
CA GLN A 72 -9.87 21.26 -27.41
C GLN A 72 -8.86 20.13 -27.16
N THR A 73 -9.28 18.88 -27.29
CA THR A 73 -8.42 17.71 -27.08
C THR A 73 -7.23 17.73 -28.03
N VAL A 74 -7.44 18.14 -29.29
CA VAL A 74 -6.37 18.12 -30.28
C VAL A 74 -5.39 19.29 -30.12
N ARG A 75 -5.85 20.48 -29.71
CA ARG A 75 -4.95 21.58 -29.34
C ARG A 75 -3.98 21.16 -28.23
N GLY A 76 -4.43 20.37 -27.25
CA GLY A 76 -3.52 19.91 -26.21
C GLY A 76 -2.59 18.76 -26.62
N ILE A 77 -2.91 17.95 -27.64
CA ILE A 77 -1.94 16.99 -28.21
C ILE A 77 -0.77 17.74 -28.86
N VAL A 78 -1.05 18.83 -29.58
CA VAL A 78 -0.01 19.72 -30.13
C VAL A 78 0.79 20.36 -29.01
N SER A 79 0.13 20.85 -27.95
CA SER A 79 0.80 21.40 -26.76
C SER A 79 1.72 20.40 -26.07
N ILE A 80 1.30 19.15 -25.87
CA ILE A 80 2.14 18.09 -25.29
C ILE A 80 3.37 17.89 -26.16
N THR A 81 3.17 17.78 -27.47
CA THR A 81 4.26 17.55 -28.44
C THR A 81 5.29 18.67 -28.41
N LEU A 82 4.86 19.94 -28.39
CA LEU A 82 5.75 21.10 -28.30
C LEU A 82 6.52 21.13 -26.98
N GLN A 83 5.86 20.83 -25.86
CA GLN A 83 6.53 20.78 -24.55
C GLN A 83 7.53 19.63 -24.45
N VAL A 84 7.20 18.46 -25.01
CA VAL A 84 8.13 17.33 -25.11
C VAL A 84 9.35 17.72 -25.94
N ILE A 85 9.13 18.34 -27.11
CA ILE A 85 10.18 18.81 -28.02
C ILE A 85 11.16 19.75 -27.32
N ASN A 86 10.68 20.67 -26.49
CA ASN A 86 11.51 21.60 -25.72
C ASN A 86 12.38 20.90 -24.67
N GLY A 87 11.99 19.72 -24.20
CA GLY A 87 12.76 18.91 -23.24
C GLY A 87 13.75 17.92 -23.88
N LEU A 88 13.84 17.85 -25.22
CA LEU A 88 14.68 16.86 -25.90
C LEU A 88 16.15 17.28 -25.94
N TYR A 89 17.04 16.32 -25.67
CA TYR A 89 18.48 16.43 -25.95
C TYR A 89 18.95 15.33 -26.89
N CYS A 90 20.10 15.58 -27.54
CA CYS A 90 20.69 14.64 -28.48
C CYS A 90 21.17 13.38 -27.74
N GLY A 91 20.57 12.22 -28.05
CA GLY A 91 20.91 10.93 -27.43
C GLY A 91 19.83 10.38 -26.50
N VAL A 92 18.71 11.10 -26.31
CA VAL A 92 17.55 10.61 -25.56
C VAL A 92 17.01 9.31 -26.15
N THR A 93 16.72 8.35 -25.27
CA THR A 93 16.13 7.07 -25.65
C THR A 93 14.62 7.22 -25.91
N THR A 94 14.04 6.28 -26.66
CA THR A 94 12.58 6.26 -26.87
C THR A 94 11.81 6.09 -25.57
N GLN A 95 12.38 5.38 -24.60
CA GLN A 95 11.78 5.14 -23.29
C GLN A 95 11.71 6.43 -22.46
N GLU A 96 12.80 7.20 -22.42
CA GLU A 96 12.85 8.50 -21.75
C GLU A 96 11.87 9.49 -22.38
N LEU A 97 11.71 9.44 -23.71
CA LEU A 97 10.75 10.27 -24.44
C LEU A 97 9.30 9.91 -24.09
N ASP A 98 8.96 8.63 -24.07
CA ASP A 98 7.62 8.16 -23.70
C ASP A 98 7.30 8.51 -22.22
N ASN A 99 8.28 8.43 -21.32
CA ASN A 99 8.13 8.83 -19.92
C ASN A 99 7.89 10.34 -19.77
N LEU A 100 8.69 11.17 -20.45
CA LEU A 100 8.52 12.63 -20.45
C LEU A 100 7.15 13.03 -21.01
N ALA A 101 6.71 12.38 -22.09
CA ALA A 101 5.39 12.62 -22.67
C ALA A 101 4.25 12.27 -21.70
N ALA A 102 4.39 11.17 -20.96
CA ALA A 102 3.41 10.78 -19.95
C ALA A 102 3.37 11.77 -18.76
N GLU A 103 4.52 12.26 -18.30
CA GLU A 103 4.61 13.24 -17.21
C GLU A 103 4.01 14.60 -17.61
N ILE A 104 4.33 15.09 -18.81
CA ILE A 104 3.76 16.33 -19.35
C ILE A 104 2.24 16.20 -19.51
N ALA A 105 1.76 15.09 -20.08
CA ALA A 105 0.34 14.83 -20.19
C ALA A 105 -0.32 14.79 -18.79
N ALA A 106 0.31 14.18 -17.79
CA ALA A 106 -0.21 14.18 -16.42
C ALA A 106 -0.29 15.60 -15.82
N GLY A 107 0.67 16.48 -16.11
CA GLY A 107 0.64 17.89 -15.69
C GLY A 107 -0.54 18.68 -16.28
N LEU A 108 -1.04 18.28 -17.45
CA LEU A 108 -2.20 18.92 -18.10
C LEU A 108 -3.56 18.42 -17.56
N THR A 109 -3.57 17.53 -16.55
CA THR A 109 -4.81 17.05 -15.92
C THR A 109 -5.64 18.19 -15.32
N CYS A 110 -5.00 19.28 -14.86
CA CYS A 110 -5.68 20.47 -14.37
C CYS A 110 -6.55 21.16 -15.45
N ASN A 111 -6.24 20.95 -16.73
CA ASN A 111 -7.01 21.52 -17.84
C ASN A 111 -8.18 20.62 -18.22
N HIS A 112 -7.97 19.31 -18.26
CA HIS A 112 -9.01 18.33 -18.57
C HIS A 112 -8.67 16.94 -18.00
N ALA A 113 -9.64 16.25 -17.41
CA ALA A 113 -9.43 14.96 -16.73
C ALA A 113 -8.89 13.86 -17.67
N ASP A 114 -9.28 13.87 -18.95
CA ASP A 114 -8.83 12.86 -19.93
C ASP A 114 -7.32 12.87 -20.17
N TYR A 115 -6.61 13.97 -19.87
CA TYR A 115 -5.14 13.98 -19.93
C TYR A 115 -4.51 12.98 -18.96
N ALA A 116 -5.14 12.71 -17.80
CA ALA A 116 -4.68 11.68 -16.89
C ALA A 116 -4.82 10.27 -17.48
N ILE A 117 -5.84 10.03 -18.31
CA ILE A 117 -6.04 8.76 -19.02
C ILE A 117 -5.03 8.66 -20.17
N LEU A 118 -4.83 9.73 -20.94
CA LEU A 118 -3.83 9.77 -22.01
C LEU A 118 -2.42 9.50 -21.47
N ALA A 119 -2.04 10.16 -20.38
CA ALA A 119 -0.77 9.95 -19.69
C ALA A 119 -0.58 8.48 -19.28
N ALA A 120 -1.63 7.86 -18.72
CA ALA A 120 -1.62 6.45 -18.37
C ALA A 120 -1.41 5.56 -19.59
N ARG A 121 -2.10 5.83 -20.70
CA ARG A 121 -2.00 5.04 -21.93
C ARG A 121 -0.61 5.10 -22.54
N ILE A 122 0.04 6.27 -22.53
CA ILE A 122 1.43 6.43 -22.97
C ILE A 122 2.35 5.58 -22.08
N ALA A 123 2.22 5.69 -20.75
CA ALA A 123 3.04 4.94 -19.80
C ALA A 123 2.84 3.42 -19.91
N VAL A 124 1.60 2.95 -20.08
CA VAL A 124 1.25 1.54 -20.29
C VAL A 124 1.79 1.05 -21.63
N SER A 125 1.68 1.84 -22.71
CA SER A 125 2.24 1.47 -24.00
C SER A 125 3.76 1.31 -23.93
N ASN A 126 4.44 2.19 -23.18
CA ASN A 126 5.87 2.07 -22.92
C ASN A 126 6.18 0.78 -22.15
N LEU A 127 5.43 0.49 -21.07
CA LEU A 127 5.58 -0.76 -20.32
C LEU A 127 5.39 -2.01 -21.20
N HIS A 128 4.42 -1.99 -22.11
CA HIS A 128 4.17 -3.11 -23.03
C HIS A 128 5.33 -3.34 -24.02
N LYS A 129 6.09 -2.31 -24.40
CA LYS A 129 7.31 -2.46 -25.22
C LYS A 129 8.45 -3.09 -24.41
N GLU A 130 8.50 -2.80 -23.11
CA GLU A 130 9.57 -3.22 -22.22
C GLU A 130 9.34 -4.58 -21.53
N THR A 131 8.13 -5.14 -21.64
CA THR A 131 7.70 -6.38 -20.98
C THR A 131 7.26 -7.44 -21.99
N LYS A 132 7.53 -8.71 -21.66
CA LYS A 132 7.04 -9.85 -22.44
C LYS A 132 5.51 -9.88 -22.45
N LYS A 133 4.94 -10.37 -23.55
CA LYS A 133 3.49 -10.44 -23.72
C LYS A 133 2.90 -11.67 -23.06
N VAL A 134 3.54 -12.84 -23.18
CA VAL A 134 2.98 -14.12 -22.72
C VAL A 134 3.18 -14.27 -21.20
N PHE A 135 2.11 -14.56 -20.46
CA PHE A 135 2.15 -14.62 -18.99
C PHE A 135 2.95 -15.81 -18.47
N SER A 136 2.78 -17.00 -19.07
CA SER A 136 3.53 -18.18 -18.65
C SER A 136 5.04 -18.00 -18.77
N GLU A 137 5.52 -17.28 -19.79
CA GLU A 137 6.94 -16.94 -19.94
C GLU A 137 7.43 -15.98 -18.84
N VAL A 138 6.63 -14.97 -18.49
CA VAL A 138 6.95 -14.05 -17.39
C VAL A 138 6.99 -14.82 -16.06
N PHE A 139 6.03 -15.72 -15.84
CA PHE A 139 5.95 -16.54 -14.63
C PHE A 139 7.14 -17.49 -14.52
N GLU A 140 7.61 -18.05 -15.65
CA GLU A 140 8.81 -18.87 -15.74
C GLU A 140 10.08 -18.07 -15.42
N GLU A 141 10.21 -16.84 -15.92
CA GLU A 141 11.34 -15.96 -15.56
C GLU A 141 11.35 -15.59 -14.08
N LEU A 142 10.18 -15.35 -13.49
CA LEU A 142 10.05 -15.07 -12.06
C LEU A 142 10.40 -16.29 -11.19
N TYR A 143 10.12 -17.50 -11.67
CA TYR A 143 10.47 -18.73 -10.98
C TYR A 143 11.96 -19.06 -11.08
N HIS A 144 12.54 -18.94 -12.28
CA HIS A 144 13.97 -19.19 -12.51
C HIS A 144 14.86 -17.97 -12.20
N HIS A 145 14.34 -16.98 -11.48
CA HIS A 145 15.11 -15.80 -11.11
C HIS A 145 16.34 -16.17 -10.25
N VAL A 146 17.50 -15.69 -10.68
CA VAL A 146 18.77 -15.80 -9.96
C VAL A 146 19.18 -14.42 -9.51
N ASN A 147 19.56 -14.29 -8.24
CA ASN A 147 20.05 -13.03 -7.71
C ASN A 147 21.44 -12.73 -8.30
N LYS A 148 21.58 -11.59 -9.00
CA LYS A 148 22.84 -11.19 -9.66
C LYS A 148 24.03 -11.04 -8.72
N GLU A 149 23.81 -10.70 -7.45
CA GLU A 149 24.89 -10.44 -6.50
C GLU A 149 25.42 -11.73 -5.87
N THR A 150 24.53 -12.70 -5.61
CA THR A 150 24.87 -13.94 -4.91
C THR A 150 24.96 -15.15 -5.82
N ASN A 151 24.51 -15.04 -7.08
CA ASN A 151 24.34 -16.13 -8.04
C ASN A 151 23.49 -17.31 -7.52
N ASN A 152 22.74 -17.11 -6.44
CA ASN A 152 21.86 -18.12 -5.88
C ASN A 152 20.45 -18.03 -6.51
N PRO A 153 19.79 -19.18 -6.76
CA PRO A 153 18.38 -19.20 -7.14
C PRO A 153 17.54 -18.50 -6.08
N SER A 154 16.77 -17.50 -6.51
CA SER A 154 15.88 -16.71 -5.67
C SER A 154 14.51 -16.61 -6.33
N PRO A 155 13.77 -17.72 -6.43
CA PRO A 155 12.43 -17.73 -7.03
C PRO A 155 11.51 -16.72 -6.34
N MET A 156 10.83 -15.88 -7.12
CA MET A 156 9.86 -14.93 -6.59
C MET A 156 8.47 -15.56 -6.42
N VAL A 157 8.15 -16.52 -7.30
CA VAL A 157 6.91 -17.29 -7.29
C VAL A 157 7.14 -18.69 -6.74
N SER A 158 6.09 -19.31 -6.18
CA SER A 158 6.20 -20.66 -5.63
C SER A 158 6.23 -21.74 -6.71
N SER A 159 6.87 -22.87 -6.42
CA SER A 159 6.90 -24.04 -7.31
C SER A 159 5.51 -24.62 -7.57
N TYR A 160 4.63 -24.63 -6.55
CA TYR A 160 3.25 -25.10 -6.67
C TYR A 160 2.48 -24.31 -7.76
N HIS A 161 2.43 -22.98 -7.61
CA HIS A 161 1.74 -22.12 -8.58
C HIS A 161 2.43 -22.11 -9.94
N TYR A 162 3.77 -22.24 -10.02
CA TYR A 162 4.48 -22.38 -11.29
C TYR A 162 4.01 -23.61 -12.08
N ASN A 163 3.87 -24.76 -11.42
CA ASN A 163 3.39 -25.98 -12.07
C ASN A 163 1.95 -25.83 -12.58
N ILE A 164 1.08 -25.17 -11.81
CA ILE A 164 -0.31 -24.89 -12.24
C ILE A 164 -0.33 -24.03 -13.50
N VAL A 165 0.45 -22.94 -13.51
CA VAL A 165 0.55 -22.03 -14.66
C VAL A 165 1.09 -22.78 -15.88
N LYS A 166 2.12 -23.61 -15.69
CA LYS A 166 2.74 -24.39 -16.77
C LYS A 166 1.76 -25.40 -17.36
N ASN A 167 1.01 -26.13 -16.53
CA ASN A 167 0.07 -27.15 -16.98
C ASN A 167 -1.17 -26.56 -17.68
N ASN A 168 -1.53 -25.31 -17.37
CA ASN A 168 -2.72 -24.64 -17.89
C ASN A 168 -2.39 -23.40 -18.75
N ALA A 169 -1.16 -23.34 -19.29
CA ALA A 169 -0.62 -22.14 -19.93
C ALA A 169 -1.50 -21.62 -21.06
N ASP A 170 -1.98 -22.49 -21.96
CA ASP A 170 -2.80 -22.09 -23.11
C ASP A 170 -4.10 -21.39 -22.69
N ARG A 171 -4.76 -21.94 -21.67
CA ARG A 171 -6.01 -21.41 -21.14
C ARG A 171 -5.81 -20.08 -20.42
N LEU A 172 -4.79 -19.99 -19.56
CA LEU A 172 -4.50 -18.77 -18.80
C LEU A 172 -3.99 -17.65 -19.70
N ASN A 173 -3.14 -17.97 -20.68
CA ASN A 173 -2.61 -17.01 -21.64
C ASN A 173 -3.71 -16.43 -22.54
N SER A 174 -4.67 -17.25 -22.97
CA SER A 174 -5.78 -16.82 -23.84
C SER A 174 -6.88 -16.05 -23.09
N ALA A 175 -7.05 -16.30 -21.78
CA ALA A 175 -8.03 -15.59 -20.96
C ALA A 175 -7.68 -14.11 -20.71
N MET A 176 -6.40 -13.72 -20.81
CA MET A 176 -5.99 -12.35 -20.51
C MET A 176 -6.27 -11.36 -21.62
N ILE A 177 -6.84 -10.22 -21.24
CA ILE A 177 -7.15 -9.10 -22.14
C ILE A 177 -6.24 -7.92 -21.80
N TYR A 178 -5.14 -7.79 -22.55
CA TYR A 178 -4.14 -6.73 -22.32
C TYR A 178 -4.67 -5.31 -22.57
N ASP A 179 -5.75 -5.16 -23.32
CA ASP A 179 -6.38 -3.86 -23.54
C ASP A 179 -6.96 -3.26 -22.24
N ARG A 180 -7.24 -4.10 -21.24
CA ARG A 180 -7.68 -3.64 -19.91
C ARG A 180 -6.61 -2.84 -19.17
N ASP A 181 -5.32 -2.96 -19.53
CA ASP A 181 -4.25 -2.12 -18.95
C ASP A 181 -4.43 -0.63 -19.29
N PHE A 182 -5.05 -0.30 -20.42
CA PHE A 182 -5.31 1.09 -20.83
C PHE A 182 -6.48 1.74 -20.09
N GLY A 183 -7.13 1.00 -19.18
CA GLY A 183 -8.20 1.49 -18.35
C GLY A 183 -7.72 2.30 -17.14
N TYR A 184 -6.48 2.13 -16.68
CA TYR A 184 -5.96 2.85 -15.51
C TYR A 184 -5.76 4.34 -15.80
N ASN A 185 -5.84 5.17 -14.76
CA ASN A 185 -5.35 6.53 -14.82
C ASN A 185 -3.84 6.56 -14.47
N TYR A 186 -3.18 7.69 -14.72
CA TYR A 186 -1.73 7.80 -14.60
C TYR A 186 -1.23 7.47 -13.19
N PHE A 187 -1.86 8.05 -12.16
CA PHE A 187 -1.47 7.85 -10.77
C PHE A 187 -1.71 6.41 -10.28
N GLY A 188 -2.82 5.79 -10.68
CA GLY A 188 -3.11 4.39 -10.39
C GLY A 188 -2.07 3.47 -11.03
N PHE A 189 -1.74 3.70 -12.29
CA PHE A 189 -0.69 2.94 -12.98
C PHE A 189 0.68 3.12 -12.32
N LYS A 190 1.09 4.36 -11.98
CA LYS A 190 2.36 4.63 -11.29
C LYS A 190 2.43 4.01 -9.91
N THR A 191 1.30 3.91 -9.21
CA THR A 191 1.22 3.20 -7.93
C THR A 191 1.51 1.70 -8.13
N LEU A 192 0.90 1.08 -9.14
CA LEU A 192 1.16 -0.32 -9.50
C LEU A 192 2.63 -0.54 -9.87
N GLU A 193 3.18 0.30 -10.75
CA GLU A 193 4.57 0.23 -11.22
C GLU A 193 5.60 0.38 -10.10
N ARG A 194 5.33 1.26 -9.12
CA ARG A 194 6.25 1.52 -8.02
C ARG A 194 6.36 0.30 -7.10
N SER A 195 5.23 -0.29 -6.71
CA SER A 195 5.19 -1.19 -5.54
C SER A 195 4.56 -2.57 -5.78
N TYR A 196 3.68 -2.75 -6.78
CA TYR A 196 2.87 -3.96 -6.93
C TYR A 196 3.37 -4.90 -8.02
N LEU A 197 3.88 -4.37 -9.13
CA LEU A 197 4.40 -5.19 -10.23
C LEU A 197 5.77 -5.77 -9.85
N LEU A 198 5.94 -7.09 -9.98
CA LEU A 198 7.21 -7.73 -9.67
C LEU A 198 8.31 -7.26 -10.64
N LYS A 199 9.52 -7.06 -10.08
CA LYS A 199 10.68 -6.51 -10.77
C LYS A 199 11.81 -7.51 -10.78
N ILE A 200 12.39 -7.74 -11.95
CA ILE A 200 13.62 -8.53 -12.13
C ILE A 200 14.77 -7.53 -12.27
N ASN A 201 15.72 -7.56 -11.34
CA ASN A 201 16.90 -6.69 -11.33
C ASN A 201 16.55 -5.19 -11.44
N GLY A 202 15.50 -4.75 -10.74
CA GLY A 202 15.02 -3.37 -10.75
C GLY A 202 14.12 -2.99 -11.95
N LYS A 203 14.05 -3.82 -12.99
CA LYS A 203 13.15 -3.62 -14.15
C LYS A 203 11.83 -4.33 -13.93
N VAL A 204 10.71 -3.68 -14.23
CA VAL A 204 9.37 -4.28 -14.15
C VAL A 204 9.26 -5.44 -15.14
N ALA A 205 8.87 -6.62 -14.63
CA ALA A 205 8.66 -7.82 -15.44
C ALA A 205 7.17 -8.07 -15.72
N GLU A 206 6.31 -7.78 -14.73
CA GLU A 206 4.86 -7.99 -14.84
C GLU A 206 4.14 -6.80 -15.49
N ARG A 207 3.17 -7.10 -16.36
CA ARG A 207 2.09 -6.18 -16.69
C ARG A 207 1.01 -6.18 -15.60
N PRO A 208 0.15 -5.16 -15.50
CA PRO A 208 -0.98 -5.21 -14.57
C PRO A 208 -1.85 -6.46 -14.75
N GLN A 209 -2.15 -6.88 -15.99
CA GLN A 209 -2.87 -8.14 -16.22
C GLN A 209 -2.15 -9.38 -15.65
N HIS A 210 -0.81 -9.44 -15.76
CA HIS A 210 -0.03 -10.56 -15.21
C HIS A 210 -0.14 -10.62 -13.69
N MET A 211 -0.05 -9.47 -13.02
CA MET A 211 -0.23 -9.37 -11.58
C MET A 211 -1.64 -9.83 -11.16
N LEU A 212 -2.69 -9.39 -11.85
CA LEU A 212 -4.06 -9.78 -11.51
C LEU A 212 -4.31 -11.28 -11.72
N MET A 213 -3.76 -11.86 -12.80
CA MET A 213 -3.85 -13.30 -13.04
C MET A 213 -3.06 -14.10 -12.00
N ARG A 214 -1.85 -13.63 -11.64
CA ARG A 214 -1.06 -14.21 -10.55
C ARG A 214 -1.83 -14.20 -9.24
N VAL A 215 -2.53 -13.11 -8.92
CA VAL A 215 -3.36 -13.01 -7.71
C VAL A 215 -4.49 -14.01 -7.74
N ALA A 216 -5.23 -14.10 -8.86
CA ALA A 216 -6.34 -15.03 -8.98
C ALA A 216 -5.89 -16.50 -8.83
N ILE A 217 -4.78 -16.89 -9.48
CA ILE A 217 -4.19 -18.23 -9.35
C ILE A 217 -3.66 -18.46 -7.93
N GLY A 218 -3.10 -17.42 -7.30
CA GLY A 218 -2.61 -17.49 -5.92
C GLY A 218 -3.71 -17.72 -4.88
N ILE A 219 -4.97 -17.44 -5.22
CA ILE A 219 -6.13 -17.65 -4.35
C ILE A 219 -6.79 -19.00 -4.66
N HIS A 220 -7.02 -19.29 -5.93
CA HIS A 220 -7.82 -20.44 -6.37
C HIS A 220 -7.02 -21.71 -6.65
N GLY A 221 -5.69 -21.61 -6.75
CA GLY A 221 -4.81 -22.76 -6.99
C GLY A 221 -5.16 -23.49 -8.28
N GLU A 222 -5.54 -24.77 -8.16
CA GLU A 222 -5.87 -25.64 -9.29
C GLU A 222 -7.26 -25.36 -9.92
N ASP A 223 -8.14 -24.60 -9.26
CA ASP A 223 -9.43 -24.20 -9.82
C ASP A 223 -9.25 -23.05 -10.84
N ILE A 224 -9.00 -23.43 -12.09
CA ILE A 224 -8.78 -22.48 -13.18
C ILE A 224 -10.07 -21.75 -13.57
N ASP A 225 -11.24 -22.34 -13.37
CA ASP A 225 -12.52 -21.70 -13.67
C ASP A 225 -12.74 -20.50 -12.75
N ALA A 226 -12.59 -20.72 -11.43
CA ALA A 226 -12.69 -19.68 -10.43
C ALA A 226 -11.57 -18.63 -10.56
N ALA A 227 -10.35 -19.05 -10.92
CA ALA A 227 -9.24 -18.13 -11.19
C ALA A 227 -9.54 -17.19 -12.37
N VAL A 228 -10.08 -17.72 -13.48
CA VAL A 228 -10.43 -16.90 -14.65
C VAL A 228 -11.61 -15.99 -14.36
N GLU A 229 -12.61 -16.46 -13.61
CA GLU A 229 -13.71 -15.60 -13.14
C GLU A 229 -13.17 -14.43 -12.31
N THR A 230 -12.37 -14.73 -11.29
CA THR A 230 -11.77 -13.73 -10.40
C THR A 230 -10.88 -12.74 -11.15
N TYR A 231 -10.06 -13.23 -12.09
CA TYR A 231 -9.26 -12.39 -12.97
C TYR A 231 -10.13 -11.40 -13.77
N ASN A 232 -11.25 -11.85 -14.34
CA ASN A 232 -12.14 -10.96 -15.07
C ASN A 232 -12.73 -9.88 -14.16
N LEU A 233 -13.18 -10.27 -12.96
CA LEU A 233 -13.75 -9.33 -12.00
C LEU A 233 -12.73 -8.27 -11.52
N LEU A 234 -11.49 -8.69 -11.26
CA LEU A 234 -10.39 -7.80 -10.89
C LEU A 234 -9.98 -6.86 -12.04
N SER A 235 -9.79 -7.42 -13.24
CA SER A 235 -9.32 -6.65 -14.40
C SER A 235 -10.38 -5.72 -15.00
N GLU A 236 -11.67 -6.03 -14.80
CA GLU A 236 -12.78 -5.11 -15.08
C GLU A 236 -13.02 -4.10 -13.94
N ARG A 237 -12.29 -4.24 -12.82
CA ARG A 237 -12.28 -3.35 -11.66
C ARG A 237 -13.58 -3.33 -10.85
N TYR A 238 -14.32 -4.43 -10.81
CA TYR A 238 -15.48 -4.54 -9.93
C TYR A 238 -15.09 -4.53 -8.45
N PHE A 239 -13.90 -5.05 -8.15
CA PHE A 239 -13.36 -5.12 -6.80
C PHE A 239 -11.83 -5.19 -6.87
N THR A 240 -11.19 -5.07 -5.72
CA THR A 240 -9.77 -5.37 -5.54
C THR A 240 -9.53 -6.02 -4.19
N HIS A 241 -8.61 -6.99 -4.15
CA HIS A 241 -8.06 -7.46 -2.88
C HIS A 241 -7.16 -6.41 -2.24
N ALA A 242 -6.91 -6.56 -0.93
CA ALA A 242 -6.00 -5.71 -0.20
C ALA A 242 -4.55 -5.83 -0.67
N SER A 243 -3.73 -4.85 -0.28
CA SER A 243 -2.34 -4.74 -0.74
C SER A 243 -1.50 -6.01 -0.48
N PRO A 244 -1.55 -6.66 0.70
CA PRO A 244 -0.76 -7.87 0.96
C PRO A 244 -1.10 -9.01 -0.01
N THR A 245 -2.38 -9.19 -0.33
CA THR A 245 -2.81 -10.18 -1.32
C THR A 245 -2.22 -9.86 -2.70
N LEU A 246 -2.30 -8.61 -3.15
CA LEU A 246 -1.74 -8.19 -4.44
C LEU A 246 -0.20 -8.38 -4.51
N PHE A 247 0.49 -8.15 -3.39
CA PHE A 247 1.95 -8.31 -3.30
C PHE A 247 2.39 -9.77 -3.28
N ALA A 248 1.71 -10.61 -2.49
CA ALA A 248 2.26 -11.91 -2.07
C ALA A 248 1.53 -13.13 -2.63
N ALA A 249 0.37 -12.98 -3.26
CA ALA A 249 -0.33 -14.10 -3.89
C ALA A 249 0.57 -14.79 -4.94
N ALA A 250 0.55 -16.14 -4.87
CA ALA A 250 1.40 -17.07 -5.63
C ALA A 250 2.93 -16.96 -5.41
N THR A 251 3.39 -16.18 -4.42
CA THR A 251 4.80 -16.12 -4.02
C THR A 251 5.18 -17.24 -3.04
N ASN A 252 6.48 -17.43 -2.78
CA ASN A 252 6.97 -18.50 -1.89
C ASN A 252 6.51 -18.40 -0.43
N ARG A 253 6.20 -17.19 0.05
CA ARG A 253 5.70 -16.95 1.41
C ARG A 253 4.49 -16.03 1.32
N PRO A 254 3.31 -16.58 0.96
CA PRO A 254 2.13 -15.78 0.68
C PRO A 254 1.51 -15.27 1.99
N GLN A 255 1.95 -14.11 2.47
CA GLN A 255 1.27 -13.39 3.54
C GLN A 255 0.17 -12.53 2.91
N LEU A 256 -1.08 -13.01 2.98
CA LEU A 256 -2.20 -12.41 2.26
C LEU A 256 -3.10 -11.51 3.13
N SER A 257 -3.02 -11.66 4.46
CA SER A 257 -3.85 -10.95 5.43
C SER A 257 -3.29 -9.57 5.77
N SER A 258 -4.13 -8.59 6.09
CA SER A 258 -3.68 -7.20 6.24
C SER A 258 -3.44 -6.76 7.68
N CYS A 259 -4.27 -7.22 8.59
CA CYS A 259 -4.26 -6.76 9.96
C CYS A 259 -4.33 -7.91 10.95
N PHE A 260 -3.74 -7.69 12.11
CA PHE A 260 -3.67 -8.65 13.20
C PHE A 260 -4.10 -7.97 14.50
N LEU A 261 -4.92 -8.66 15.29
CA LEU A 261 -5.36 -8.21 16.61
C LEU A 261 -4.73 -9.11 17.67
N LEU A 262 -3.99 -8.50 18.58
CA LEU A 262 -3.25 -9.20 19.62
C LEU A 262 -3.76 -8.79 21.00
N THR A 263 -3.82 -9.79 21.87
CA THR A 263 -4.00 -9.62 23.31
C THR A 263 -2.64 -9.80 23.98
N MET A 264 -2.31 -8.88 24.89
CA MET A 264 -1.11 -9.00 25.71
C MET A 264 -1.11 -10.36 26.42
N THR A 265 -0.04 -11.15 26.26
CA THR A 265 -0.05 -12.55 26.71
C THR A 265 -0.30 -12.67 28.22
N SER A 266 0.39 -11.85 29.02
CA SER A 266 0.22 -11.79 30.47
C SER A 266 0.90 -10.54 31.04
N ASP A 267 0.48 -10.09 32.23
CA ASP A 267 1.15 -9.04 33.02
C ASP A 267 2.44 -9.57 33.69
N SER A 268 3.41 -9.94 32.86
CA SER A 268 4.75 -10.41 33.24
C SER A 268 5.77 -10.02 32.19
N ILE A 269 7.06 -9.97 32.56
CA ILE A 269 8.13 -9.66 31.60
C ILE A 269 8.15 -10.69 30.45
N GLU A 270 7.99 -11.97 30.76
CA GLU A 270 7.94 -13.03 29.75
C GLU A 270 6.76 -12.84 28.78
N GLY A 271 5.55 -12.55 29.29
CA GLY A 271 4.38 -12.29 28.46
C GLY A 271 4.53 -11.04 27.58
N ILE A 272 5.10 -9.97 28.14
CA ILE A 272 5.37 -8.74 27.40
C ILE A 272 6.36 -9.01 26.26
N PHE A 273 7.49 -9.66 26.53
CA PHE A 273 8.51 -9.91 25.49
C PHE A 273 8.07 -10.94 24.45
N LYS A 274 7.26 -11.93 24.82
CA LYS A 274 6.61 -12.83 23.85
C LYS A 274 5.68 -12.05 22.91
N THR A 275 4.90 -11.11 23.46
CA THR A 275 4.02 -10.25 22.66
C THR A 275 4.83 -9.32 21.75
N VAL A 276 5.97 -8.80 22.22
CA VAL A 276 6.91 -8.01 21.41
C VAL A 276 7.47 -8.84 20.24
N GLU A 277 7.89 -10.07 20.48
CA GLU A 277 8.37 -10.99 19.45
C GLU A 277 7.30 -11.24 18.39
N GLN A 278 6.07 -11.55 18.81
CA GLN A 278 4.93 -11.73 17.90
C GLN A 278 4.70 -10.47 17.04
N CYS A 279 4.72 -9.28 17.65
CA CYS A 279 4.56 -8.02 16.92
C CYS A 279 5.69 -7.80 15.90
N ALA A 280 6.93 -8.10 16.27
CA ALA A 280 8.07 -8.00 15.37
C ALA A 280 7.94 -8.94 14.16
N MET A 281 7.51 -10.19 14.39
CA MET A 281 7.35 -11.19 13.33
C MET A 281 6.20 -10.84 12.36
N ILE A 282 5.11 -10.28 12.88
CA ILE A 282 3.99 -9.78 12.07
C ILE A 282 4.42 -8.55 11.26
N SER A 283 5.08 -7.56 11.90
CA SER A 283 5.55 -6.34 11.23
C SER A 283 6.55 -6.65 10.12
N LYS A 284 7.46 -7.63 10.34
CA LYS A 284 8.40 -8.11 9.31
C LYS A 284 7.69 -8.51 8.02
N SER A 285 6.48 -9.04 8.13
CA SER A 285 5.67 -9.52 7.01
C SER A 285 4.64 -8.50 6.53
N ALA A 286 4.82 -7.22 6.86
CA ALA A 286 3.96 -6.10 6.46
C ALA A 286 2.53 -6.10 7.02
N GLY A 287 2.28 -6.78 8.13
CA GLY A 287 0.99 -6.74 8.84
C GLY A 287 0.85 -5.50 9.73
N GLY A 288 -0.32 -4.85 9.68
CA GLY A 288 -0.70 -3.83 10.67
C GLY A 288 -1.22 -4.47 11.96
N ILE A 289 -0.95 -3.85 13.12
CA ILE A 289 -1.25 -4.46 14.43
C ILE A 289 -2.20 -3.58 15.24
N GLY A 290 -3.25 -4.20 15.82
CA GLY A 290 -3.96 -3.69 16.99
C GLY A 290 -3.57 -4.50 18.21
N LEU A 291 -3.12 -3.86 19.29
CA LEU A 291 -2.69 -4.52 20.52
C LEU A 291 -3.43 -3.92 21.71
N ASN A 292 -4.18 -4.73 22.46
CA ASN A 292 -4.70 -4.30 23.76
C ASN A 292 -3.66 -4.49 24.86
N VAL A 293 -3.58 -3.51 25.76
CA VAL A 293 -2.64 -3.51 26.90
C VAL A 293 -3.32 -3.28 28.24
N HIS A 294 -4.64 -3.48 28.29
CA HIS A 294 -5.49 -3.25 29.46
C HIS A 294 -5.02 -4.01 30.71
N CYS A 295 -4.43 -5.19 30.52
CA CYS A 295 -4.08 -6.11 31.59
C CYS A 295 -2.79 -5.73 32.33
N ILE A 296 -1.97 -4.82 31.77
CA ILE A 296 -0.66 -4.49 32.30
C ILE A 296 -0.79 -3.58 33.51
N ARG A 297 -0.11 -3.92 34.60
CA ARG A 297 -0.21 -3.14 35.85
C ARG A 297 0.25 -1.69 35.68
N ALA A 298 -0.48 -0.77 36.31
CA ALA A 298 -0.18 0.65 36.30
C ALA A 298 1.05 1.03 37.14
N LYS A 299 1.57 2.24 36.91
CA LYS A 299 2.71 2.81 37.64
C LYS A 299 2.48 2.83 39.15
N GLY A 300 3.53 2.52 39.93
CA GLY A 300 3.49 2.50 41.39
C GLY A 300 2.90 1.23 42.00
N THR A 301 2.40 0.29 41.20
CA THR A 301 1.92 -1.01 41.68
C THR A 301 3.09 -1.86 42.16
N SER A 302 2.97 -2.49 43.34
CA SER A 302 4.03 -3.35 43.90
C SER A 302 4.29 -4.58 43.02
N ILE A 303 5.55 -5.01 42.95
CA ILE A 303 5.98 -6.22 42.24
C ILE A 303 6.42 -7.26 43.26
N CYS A 304 5.60 -8.30 43.44
CA CYS A 304 5.96 -9.47 44.24
C CYS A 304 7.22 -10.14 43.67
N GLY A 305 8.17 -10.49 44.54
CA GLY A 305 9.44 -11.14 44.17
C GLY A 305 10.63 -10.18 44.12
N THR A 306 10.53 -9.05 43.42
CA THR A 306 11.63 -8.06 43.35
C THR A 306 11.54 -6.98 44.42
N ASN A 307 10.43 -6.91 45.16
CA ASN A 307 10.13 -5.86 46.14
C ASN A 307 10.21 -4.43 45.58
N GLY A 308 10.05 -4.29 44.25
CA GLY A 308 10.05 -3.04 43.53
C GLY A 308 8.65 -2.50 43.24
N THR A 309 8.59 -1.38 42.53
CA THR A 309 7.35 -0.79 42.02
C THR A 309 7.36 -0.78 40.50
N SER A 310 6.18 -0.97 39.89
CA SER A 310 6.01 -0.91 38.44
C SER A 310 6.23 0.49 37.90
N ASN A 311 6.89 0.59 36.75
CA ASN A 311 7.04 1.85 36.03
C ASN A 311 5.83 2.18 35.12
N GLY A 312 4.83 1.30 35.04
CA GLY A 312 3.61 1.48 34.27
C GLY A 312 3.76 1.24 32.76
N LEU A 313 2.76 1.70 32.00
CA LEU A 313 2.66 1.49 30.56
C LEU A 313 3.73 2.23 29.76
N VAL A 314 4.11 3.44 30.15
CA VAL A 314 4.96 4.33 29.32
C VAL A 314 6.29 3.68 28.92
N PRO A 315 7.11 3.12 29.83
CA PRO A 315 8.38 2.49 29.43
C PRO A 315 8.17 1.23 28.58
N MET A 316 7.13 0.46 28.86
CA MET A 316 6.78 -0.72 28.06
C MET A 316 6.46 -0.31 26.62
N LEU A 317 5.60 0.69 26.43
CA LEU A 317 5.21 1.16 25.10
C LEU A 317 6.38 1.77 24.32
N ARG A 318 7.40 2.30 24.99
CA ARG A 318 8.64 2.72 24.31
C ARG A 318 9.42 1.55 23.70
N VAL A 319 9.35 0.36 24.30
CA VAL A 319 9.93 -0.86 23.69
C VAL A 319 9.19 -1.19 22.40
N PHE A 320 7.85 -1.21 22.43
CA PHE A 320 7.03 -1.43 21.23
C PHE A 320 7.28 -0.35 20.16
N ASN A 321 7.44 0.91 20.56
CA ASN A 321 7.77 2.01 19.65
C ASN A 321 9.09 1.76 18.92
N ASN A 322 10.14 1.39 19.64
CA ASN A 322 11.44 1.12 19.05
C ASN A 322 11.42 -0.11 18.14
N VAL A 323 10.62 -1.13 18.48
CA VAL A 323 10.41 -2.30 17.64
C VAL A 323 9.68 -1.93 16.35
N ALA A 324 8.64 -1.10 16.41
CA ALA A 324 7.91 -0.61 15.23
C ALA A 324 8.84 0.15 14.26
N ARG A 325 9.78 0.94 14.80
CA ARG A 325 10.81 1.64 14.01
C ARG A 325 11.87 0.72 13.43
N TYR A 326 12.30 -0.28 14.19
CA TYR A 326 13.37 -1.19 13.79
C TYR A 326 12.91 -2.15 12.70
N VAL A 327 11.70 -2.70 12.86
CA VAL A 327 11.11 -3.67 11.91
C VAL A 327 10.22 -2.93 10.91
N ASP A 328 10.85 -2.12 10.07
CA ASP A 328 10.22 -1.45 8.93
C ASP A 328 9.91 -2.50 7.84
N GLN A 329 8.66 -2.53 7.38
CA GLN A 329 8.07 -3.63 6.62
C GLN A 329 8.81 -3.85 5.29
N GLY A 330 9.45 -5.00 5.14
CA GLY A 330 9.96 -5.49 3.85
C GLY A 330 11.04 -4.63 3.18
N GLY A 331 11.94 -4.01 3.96
CA GLY A 331 13.07 -3.23 3.44
C GLY A 331 12.74 -1.77 3.13
N GLY A 332 11.93 -1.12 3.96
CA GLY A 332 11.54 0.29 3.79
C GLY A 332 10.37 0.50 2.86
N LYS A 333 9.55 -0.53 2.59
CA LYS A 333 8.33 -0.35 1.78
C LYS A 333 7.28 0.45 2.56
N ARG A 334 7.15 0.23 3.87
CA ARG A 334 6.20 0.92 4.77
C ARG A 334 6.67 0.84 6.24
N PRO A 335 6.65 1.94 7.01
CA PRO A 335 6.94 1.89 8.45
C PRO A 335 6.04 0.91 9.18
N GLY A 336 6.58 0.21 10.19
CA GLY A 336 5.77 -0.62 11.09
C GLY A 336 4.77 0.24 11.85
N ALA A 337 3.51 -0.19 11.92
CA ALA A 337 2.41 0.60 12.48
C ALA A 337 1.58 -0.24 13.45
N PHE A 338 1.62 0.12 14.73
CA PHE A 338 0.87 -0.55 15.81
C PHE A 338 -0.10 0.46 16.45
N ALA A 339 -1.37 0.08 16.56
CA ALA A 339 -2.37 0.78 17.37
C ALA A 339 -2.48 0.12 18.74
N ILE A 340 -2.22 0.89 19.79
CA ILE A 340 -2.31 0.44 21.17
C ILE A 340 -3.69 0.83 21.71
N TYR A 341 -4.42 -0.15 22.24
CA TYR A 341 -5.75 0.03 22.80
C TYR A 341 -5.68 0.03 24.33
N LEU A 342 -6.31 1.03 24.95
CA LEU A 342 -6.43 1.15 26.40
C LEU A 342 -7.86 1.54 26.82
N GLU A 343 -8.40 0.89 27.86
CA GLU A 343 -9.67 1.30 28.46
C GLU A 343 -9.48 2.53 29.38
N PRO A 344 -10.41 3.49 29.40
CA PRO A 344 -10.24 4.79 30.07
C PRO A 344 -10.26 4.72 31.60
N TRP A 345 -10.55 3.56 32.21
CA TRP A 345 -10.40 3.36 33.66
C TRP A 345 -8.95 3.07 34.07
N HIS A 346 -8.05 2.77 33.14
CA HIS A 346 -6.68 2.41 33.48
C HIS A 346 -5.94 3.58 34.15
N SER A 347 -5.17 3.34 35.20
CA SER A 347 -4.54 4.41 36.00
C SER A 347 -3.50 5.25 35.25
N ASP A 348 -2.84 4.68 34.24
CA ASP A 348 -1.86 5.39 33.40
C ASP A 348 -2.53 6.10 32.18
N ILE A 349 -3.86 6.31 32.19
CA ILE A 349 -4.59 6.85 31.02
C ILE A 349 -4.15 8.26 30.63
N PHE A 350 -3.84 9.14 31.59
CA PHE A 350 -3.39 10.51 31.28
C PHE A 350 -2.03 10.50 30.58
N GLU A 351 -1.08 9.72 31.11
CA GLU A 351 0.23 9.55 30.49
C GLU A 351 0.13 8.87 29.12
N PHE A 352 -0.81 7.94 28.94
CA PHE A 352 -1.09 7.31 27.65
C PHE A 352 -1.54 8.32 26.60
N LEU A 353 -2.42 9.27 26.95
CA LEU A 353 -2.88 10.34 26.06
C LEU A 353 -1.76 11.30 25.64
N ASP A 354 -0.71 11.41 26.46
CA ASP A 354 0.45 12.29 26.21
C ASP A 354 1.53 11.66 25.32
N LEU A 355 1.49 10.35 25.07
CA LEU A 355 2.61 9.63 24.43
C LEU A 355 2.91 10.09 23.00
N LYS A 356 1.90 10.57 22.27
CA LYS A 356 2.04 11.06 20.88
C LYS A 356 2.30 12.56 20.78
N ARG A 357 2.18 13.31 21.89
CA ARG A 357 2.37 14.78 21.87
C ARG A 357 3.76 15.15 21.37
N ASN A 358 3.83 16.23 20.59
CA ASN A 358 5.11 16.70 20.03
C ASN A 358 6.00 17.33 21.10
N THR A 359 5.42 18.07 22.04
CA THR A 359 6.12 18.73 23.14
C THR A 359 6.24 17.83 24.37
N GLY A 360 7.16 18.15 25.28
CA GLY A 360 7.42 17.44 26.53
C GLY A 360 8.67 16.57 26.52
N LYS A 361 8.84 15.73 27.56
CA LYS A 361 10.06 14.92 27.75
C LYS A 361 10.07 13.70 26.84
N GLU A 362 11.13 13.51 26.06
CA GLU A 362 11.30 12.38 25.14
C GLU A 362 11.19 11.00 25.82
N GLU A 363 11.59 10.90 27.09
CA GLU A 363 11.50 9.67 27.87
C GLU A 363 10.05 9.20 28.12
N HIS A 364 9.08 10.09 27.90
CA HIS A 364 7.64 9.85 28.03
C HIS A 364 6.93 9.95 26.68
N ARG A 365 7.62 9.67 25.57
CA ARG A 365 7.05 9.74 24.22
C ARG A 365 7.28 8.44 23.45
N ALA A 366 6.29 8.10 22.64
CA ALA A 366 6.29 6.96 21.73
C ALA A 366 5.45 7.35 20.50
N ARG A 367 6.01 8.20 19.64
CA ARG A 367 5.27 8.88 18.56
C ARG A 367 4.99 8.00 17.33
N ASP A 368 5.77 6.95 17.16
CA ASP A 368 5.66 6.01 16.04
C ASP A 368 4.50 5.03 16.23
N LEU A 369 3.96 4.94 17.45
CA LEU A 369 2.75 4.18 17.76
C LEU A 369 1.49 5.02 17.53
N PHE A 370 0.38 4.34 17.26
CA PHE A 370 -0.96 4.90 17.26
C PHE A 370 -1.67 4.52 18.56
N TYR A 371 -2.61 5.35 18.99
CA TYR A 371 -3.28 5.20 20.27
C TYR A 371 -4.79 5.17 20.06
N ALA A 372 -5.47 4.28 20.78
CA ALA A 372 -6.90 4.08 20.69
C ALA A 372 -7.50 3.86 22.07
N LEU A 373 -8.70 4.40 22.27
CA LEU A 373 -9.49 4.16 23.47
C LEU A 373 -10.53 3.07 23.20
N TRP A 374 -10.63 2.14 24.16
CA TRP A 374 -11.65 1.11 24.20
C TRP A 374 -12.66 1.46 25.30
N ILE A 375 -13.69 2.20 24.94
CA ILE A 375 -14.50 3.00 25.87
C ILE A 375 -15.74 2.21 26.30
N PRO A 376 -15.92 1.88 27.59
CA PRO A 376 -17.19 1.38 28.11
C PRO A 376 -18.25 2.49 28.14
N ASP A 377 -19.51 2.14 27.90
CA ASP A 377 -20.66 3.05 27.90
C ASP A 377 -20.77 3.79 29.24
N LEU A 378 -20.41 3.13 30.36
CA LEU A 378 -20.38 3.74 31.68
C LEU A 378 -19.53 5.01 31.74
N PHE A 379 -18.36 5.04 31.10
CA PHE A 379 -17.52 6.23 31.07
C PHE A 379 -18.28 7.40 30.43
N MET A 380 -18.95 7.16 29.30
CA MET A 380 -19.72 8.19 28.60
C MET A 380 -20.92 8.67 29.44
N LYS A 381 -21.62 7.76 30.14
CA LYS A 381 -22.69 8.12 31.08
C LYS A 381 -22.17 9.04 32.21
N ARG A 382 -20.99 8.74 32.78
CA ARG A 382 -20.37 9.55 33.84
C ARG A 382 -19.92 10.93 33.34
N VAL A 383 -19.42 11.02 32.10
CA VAL A 383 -19.06 12.29 31.46
C VAL A 383 -20.29 13.18 31.30
N GLU A 384 -21.39 12.62 30.78
CA GLU A 384 -22.66 13.34 30.57
C GLU A 384 -23.25 13.83 31.91
N ALA A 385 -23.25 12.98 32.94
CA ALA A 385 -23.78 13.31 34.27
C ALA A 385 -22.82 14.16 35.14
N ASN A 386 -21.63 14.50 34.65
CA ASN A 386 -20.58 15.19 35.41
C ASN A 386 -20.19 14.50 36.73
N GLU A 387 -20.13 13.17 36.67
CA GLU A 387 -19.82 12.33 37.82
C GLU A 387 -18.31 12.08 37.97
N ASP A 388 -17.94 11.43 39.06
CA ASP A 388 -16.59 10.98 39.31
C ASP A 388 -16.27 9.72 38.48
N TRP A 389 -15.00 9.53 38.18
CA TRP A 389 -14.44 8.40 37.46
C TRP A 389 -13.23 7.85 38.22
N SER A 390 -13.30 6.58 38.56
CA SER A 390 -12.27 5.86 39.30
C SER A 390 -11.23 5.25 38.36
N LEU A 391 -9.98 5.68 38.52
CA LEU A 391 -8.84 5.11 37.84
C LEU A 391 -8.28 3.93 38.64
N MET A 392 -8.19 2.77 38.00
CA MET A 392 -7.88 1.49 38.62
C MET A 392 -6.65 0.85 37.99
N CYS A 393 -5.98 -0.01 38.74
CA CYS A 393 -4.91 -0.86 38.24
C CYS A 393 -5.47 -2.26 38.01
N PRO A 394 -5.25 -2.90 36.83
CA PRO A 394 -5.80 -4.22 36.53
C PRO A 394 -5.32 -5.29 37.52
N HIS A 395 -4.15 -5.11 38.13
CA HIS A 395 -3.65 -6.02 39.18
C HIS A 395 -4.49 -5.97 40.47
N LYS A 396 -5.05 -4.81 40.82
CA LYS A 396 -5.94 -4.67 41.99
C LYS A 396 -7.40 -4.96 41.66
N CYS A 397 -7.81 -4.64 40.43
CA CYS A 397 -9.17 -4.74 39.92
C CYS A 397 -9.20 -5.66 38.69
N PRO A 398 -8.90 -6.96 38.84
CA PRO A 398 -8.79 -7.88 37.71
C PRO A 398 -10.15 -8.15 37.04
N GLY A 399 -10.13 -8.54 35.76
CA GLY A 399 -11.32 -8.97 35.03
C GLY A 399 -12.17 -7.87 34.42
N LEU A 400 -11.86 -6.58 34.66
CA LEU A 400 -12.58 -5.46 34.01
C LEU A 400 -12.50 -5.51 32.47
N GLU A 401 -11.37 -5.93 31.92
CA GLU A 401 -11.20 -6.12 30.47
C GLU A 401 -11.94 -7.34 29.91
N ASP A 402 -12.31 -8.30 30.77
CA ASP A 402 -12.93 -9.57 30.39
C ASP A 402 -14.47 -9.50 30.42
N VAL A 403 -15.04 -8.38 30.86
CA VAL A 403 -16.49 -8.15 30.93
C VAL A 403 -16.88 -6.86 30.22
N TRP A 404 -18.12 -6.77 29.75
CA TRP A 404 -18.69 -5.61 29.06
C TRP A 404 -20.16 -5.42 29.45
N GLY A 405 -20.75 -4.27 29.13
CA GLY A 405 -22.14 -3.91 29.43
C GLY A 405 -22.44 -3.97 30.94
N ASP A 406 -23.61 -4.48 31.31
CA ASP A 406 -24.08 -4.50 32.69
C ASP A 406 -23.10 -5.21 33.65
N LYS A 407 -22.46 -6.30 33.20
CA LYS A 407 -21.45 -7.03 33.98
C LYS A 407 -20.21 -6.18 34.28
N PHE A 408 -19.81 -5.33 33.33
CA PHE A 408 -18.73 -4.38 33.56
C PHE A 408 -19.13 -3.33 34.58
N GLU A 409 -20.34 -2.77 34.45
CA GLU A 409 -20.83 -1.75 35.38
C GLU A 409 -20.91 -2.27 36.82
N GLU A 410 -21.47 -3.48 37.01
CA GLU A 410 -21.54 -4.15 38.31
C GLU A 410 -20.15 -4.36 38.94
N LEU A 411 -19.20 -4.90 38.16
CA LEU A 411 -17.85 -5.18 38.65
C LEU A 411 -17.07 -3.90 38.95
N TYR A 412 -17.18 -2.89 38.09
CA TYR A 412 -16.52 -1.60 38.26
C TYR A 412 -17.03 -0.89 39.52
N VAL A 413 -18.35 -0.77 39.70
CA VAL A 413 -18.96 -0.13 40.88
C VAL A 413 -18.67 -0.92 42.17
N LYS A 414 -18.55 -2.25 42.09
CA LYS A 414 -18.08 -3.05 43.23
C LYS A 414 -16.69 -2.61 43.68
N TYR A 415 -15.74 -2.49 42.76
CA TYR A 415 -14.37 -2.04 43.07
C TYR A 415 -14.31 -0.59 43.56
N GLU A 416 -15.21 0.28 43.07
CA GLU A 416 -15.36 1.64 43.64
C GLU A 416 -15.78 1.59 45.11
N LYS A 417 -16.78 0.77 45.46
CA LYS A 417 -17.26 0.61 46.85
C LYS A 417 -16.22 0.00 47.80
N GLU A 418 -15.38 -0.89 47.28
CA GLU A 418 -14.27 -1.49 48.02
C GLU A 418 -13.08 -0.54 48.19
N GLY A 419 -13.11 0.65 47.57
CA GLY A 419 -12.05 1.65 47.70
C GLY A 419 -10.75 1.26 47.00
N LEU A 420 -10.82 0.43 45.95
CA LEU A 420 -9.64 -0.09 45.25
C LEU A 420 -9.10 0.85 44.16
N ALA A 421 -9.75 2.00 43.94
CA ALA A 421 -9.30 3.02 43.00
C ALA A 421 -7.93 3.58 43.40
N ASN A 422 -7.01 3.68 42.43
CA ASN A 422 -5.72 4.33 42.64
C ASN A 422 -5.87 5.85 42.70
N ARG A 423 -6.81 6.40 41.92
CA ARG A 423 -7.09 7.84 41.83
C ARG A 423 -8.53 8.03 41.39
N ILE A 424 -9.21 9.03 41.94
CA ILE A 424 -10.54 9.45 41.49
C ILE A 424 -10.40 10.81 40.83
N VAL A 425 -11.01 10.98 39.65
CA VAL A 425 -11.03 12.24 38.89
C VAL A 425 -12.46 12.55 38.46
N LYS A 426 -12.74 13.80 38.07
CA LYS A 426 -14.00 14.08 37.36
C LYS A 426 -13.94 13.44 35.98
N ALA A 427 -15.01 12.75 35.57
CA ALA A 427 -15.08 12.11 34.26
C ALA A 427 -14.85 13.13 33.13
N GLN A 428 -15.42 14.34 33.27
CA GLN A 428 -15.21 15.43 32.32
C GLN A 428 -13.75 15.89 32.23
N SER A 429 -12.97 15.84 33.32
CA SER A 429 -11.54 16.19 33.27
C SER A 429 -10.75 15.22 32.40
N LEU A 430 -11.05 13.92 32.47
CA LEU A 430 -10.45 12.95 31.56
C LEU A 430 -10.94 13.16 30.12
N TRP A 431 -12.23 13.45 29.94
CA TRP A 431 -12.80 13.76 28.63
C TRP A 431 -12.12 14.97 27.95
N PHE A 432 -11.88 16.05 28.70
CA PHE A 432 -11.14 17.21 28.19
C PHE A 432 -9.71 16.85 27.78
N ALA A 433 -9.01 16.01 28.54
CA ALA A 433 -7.67 15.55 28.17
C ALA A 433 -7.67 14.70 26.89
N ILE A 434 -8.71 13.89 26.67
CA ILE A 434 -8.89 13.11 25.43
C ILE A 434 -9.06 14.06 24.24
N ILE A 435 -9.95 15.05 24.35
CA ILE A 435 -10.20 16.03 23.29
C ILE A 435 -8.93 16.85 23.00
N GLU A 436 -8.22 17.29 24.03
CA GLU A 436 -6.99 18.07 23.88
C GLU A 436 -5.92 17.27 23.10
N SER A 437 -5.73 15.99 23.44
CA SER A 437 -4.82 15.10 22.70
C SER A 437 -5.25 14.93 21.24
N GLN A 438 -6.56 14.81 20.97
CA GLN A 438 -7.10 14.71 19.61
C GLN A 438 -6.90 15.99 18.80
N VAL A 439 -7.10 17.16 19.41
CA VAL A 439 -6.87 18.46 18.77
C VAL A 439 -5.40 18.62 18.40
N GLU A 440 -4.48 18.18 19.24
CA GLU A 440 -3.03 18.31 19.00
C GLU A 440 -2.46 17.27 18.02
N THR A 441 -2.97 16.03 18.06
CA THR A 441 -2.31 14.88 17.41
C THR A 441 -3.20 14.06 16.48
N GLY A 442 -4.51 14.32 16.46
CA GLY A 442 -5.50 13.47 15.80
C GLY A 442 -5.71 12.10 16.45
N ASN A 443 -5.09 11.84 17.62
CA ASN A 443 -5.19 10.61 18.41
C ASN A 443 -5.67 10.97 19.83
N PRO A 444 -6.26 10.04 20.59
CA PRO A 444 -6.50 8.64 20.24
C PRO A 444 -7.74 8.41 19.37
N TYR A 445 -7.79 7.24 18.72
CA TYR A 445 -9.02 6.71 18.12
C TYR A 445 -10.08 6.44 19.19
N MET A 446 -11.36 6.46 18.78
CA MET A 446 -12.49 6.28 19.68
C MET A 446 -13.28 5.04 19.29
N LEU A 447 -13.28 4.01 20.13
CA LEU A 447 -14.08 2.82 19.93
C LEU A 447 -14.89 2.51 21.18
N PHE A 448 -16.13 2.10 20.99
CA PHE A 448 -17.08 1.85 22.07
C PHE A 448 -17.18 0.35 22.36
N LYS A 449 -16.51 -0.08 23.43
CA LYS A 449 -16.36 -1.48 23.88
C LYS A 449 -17.70 -2.21 23.89
N ASP A 450 -18.70 -1.62 24.51
CA ASP A 450 -19.99 -2.29 24.72
C ASP A 450 -20.77 -2.41 23.41
N SER A 451 -20.73 -1.37 22.57
CA SER A 451 -21.28 -1.45 21.21
C SER A 451 -20.61 -2.54 20.37
N CYS A 452 -19.28 -2.62 20.39
CA CYS A 452 -18.51 -3.63 19.67
C CYS A 452 -18.87 -5.05 20.12
N ASN A 453 -18.88 -5.28 21.44
CA ASN A 453 -19.19 -6.59 21.99
C ASN A 453 -20.67 -6.96 21.77
N LYS A 454 -21.63 -6.08 22.09
CA LYS A 454 -23.08 -6.34 21.99
C LYS A 454 -23.58 -6.68 20.60
N LYS A 455 -22.87 -6.22 19.55
CA LYS A 455 -23.27 -6.40 18.14
C LYS A 455 -22.37 -7.35 17.37
N SER A 456 -21.38 -7.98 18.03
CA SER A 456 -20.50 -8.94 17.37
C SER A 456 -21.16 -10.30 17.25
N ASN A 457 -20.98 -10.98 16.10
CA ASN A 457 -21.37 -12.37 15.95
C ASN A 457 -20.44 -13.33 16.72
N GLN A 458 -19.29 -12.86 17.21
CA GLN A 458 -18.32 -13.65 18.00
C GLN A 458 -18.54 -13.52 19.52
N GLN A 459 -19.68 -12.98 19.96
CA GLN A 459 -20.02 -12.84 21.39
C GLN A 459 -19.93 -14.15 22.18
N ASN A 460 -20.15 -15.28 21.51
CA ASN A 460 -20.11 -16.61 22.09
C ASN A 460 -18.70 -17.10 22.44
N VAL A 461 -17.64 -16.47 21.92
CA VAL A 461 -16.24 -16.89 22.12
C VAL A 461 -15.65 -16.22 23.36
N GLY A 462 -15.93 -14.94 23.56
CA GLY A 462 -15.47 -14.17 24.71
C GLY A 462 -15.56 -12.66 24.48
N THR A 463 -15.07 -11.89 25.45
CA THR A 463 -15.04 -10.43 25.35
C THR A 463 -13.96 -9.98 24.38
N ILE A 464 -14.36 -9.18 23.39
CA ILE A 464 -13.46 -8.54 22.44
C ILE A 464 -12.80 -7.33 23.13
N LYS A 465 -11.47 -7.29 23.08
CA LYS A 465 -10.64 -6.35 23.85
C LYS A 465 -10.08 -5.19 23.05
N CYS A 466 -10.07 -5.26 21.72
CA CYS A 466 -9.62 -4.17 20.86
C CYS A 466 -10.16 -4.29 19.44
N SER A 467 -9.77 -3.33 18.61
CA SER A 467 -9.87 -3.40 17.15
C SER A 467 -8.46 -3.44 16.53
N ASN A 468 -8.36 -3.37 15.21
CA ASN A 468 -7.10 -3.37 14.46
C ASN A 468 -6.48 -1.97 14.35
N LEU A 469 -5.43 -1.82 13.54
CA LEU A 469 -4.77 -0.55 13.25
C LEU A 469 -5.72 0.53 12.72
N CYS A 470 -6.70 0.16 11.89
CA CYS A 470 -7.57 1.09 11.16
C CYS A 470 -9.00 1.20 11.72
N THR A 471 -9.28 0.56 12.86
CA THR A 471 -10.51 0.66 13.66
C THR A 471 -11.78 0.05 13.05
N GLU A 472 -11.66 -0.68 11.94
CA GLU A 472 -12.80 -1.29 11.24
C GLU A 472 -13.05 -2.76 11.62
N VAL A 473 -12.04 -3.46 12.15
CA VAL A 473 -12.12 -4.89 12.47
C VAL A 473 -12.38 -5.09 13.94
N VAL A 474 -13.40 -5.87 14.29
CA VAL A 474 -13.77 -6.18 15.67
C VAL A 474 -13.86 -7.70 15.80
N GLU A 475 -12.73 -8.32 16.14
CA GLU A 475 -12.57 -9.76 16.28
C GLU A 475 -12.03 -10.12 17.66
N TYR A 476 -12.41 -11.28 18.16
CA TYR A 476 -11.90 -11.82 19.41
C TYR A 476 -10.41 -12.17 19.29
N SER A 477 -9.65 -11.89 20.36
CA SER A 477 -8.25 -12.27 20.49
C SER A 477 -7.92 -12.64 21.93
N ALA A 478 -7.01 -13.60 22.12
CA ALA A 478 -6.60 -14.14 23.41
C ALA A 478 -5.07 -14.30 23.47
N PRO A 479 -4.46 -14.58 24.64
CA PRO A 479 -3.02 -14.84 24.75
C PRO A 479 -2.48 -15.94 23.81
N ASP A 480 -3.34 -16.87 23.42
CA ASP A 480 -3.07 -18.01 22.53
C ASP A 480 -3.72 -17.87 21.14
N GLU A 481 -4.55 -16.83 20.92
CA GLU A 481 -5.26 -16.60 19.66
C GLU A 481 -5.03 -15.17 19.13
N ILE A 482 -4.42 -15.08 17.95
CA ILE A 482 -4.24 -13.82 17.23
C ILE A 482 -5.32 -13.75 16.15
N ALA A 483 -6.20 -12.75 16.23
CA ALA A 483 -7.20 -12.51 15.19
C ALA A 483 -6.55 -11.97 13.92
N VAL A 484 -7.06 -12.35 12.75
CA VAL A 484 -6.46 -12.08 11.45
C VAL A 484 -7.52 -11.60 10.48
N CYS A 485 -7.31 -10.43 9.89
CA CYS A 485 -8.24 -9.85 8.95
C CYS A 485 -7.79 -10.00 7.49
N ASN A 486 -8.68 -10.57 6.68
CA ASN A 486 -8.56 -10.73 5.23
C ASN A 486 -9.50 -9.74 4.54
N LEU A 487 -8.94 -8.84 3.73
CA LEU A 487 -9.67 -7.67 3.21
C LEU A 487 -9.75 -7.67 1.69
N ALA A 488 -10.90 -7.24 1.18
CA ALA A 488 -11.13 -6.83 -0.19
C ALA A 488 -12.11 -5.64 -0.20
N SER A 489 -12.15 -4.90 -1.30
CA SER A 489 -13.03 -3.73 -1.45
C SER A 489 -13.75 -3.75 -2.79
N ILE A 490 -15.03 -3.40 -2.76
CA ILE A 490 -15.91 -3.35 -3.94
C ILE A 490 -15.89 -1.91 -4.50
N ALA A 491 -15.71 -1.79 -5.81
CA ALA A 491 -15.74 -0.50 -6.50
C ALA A 491 -17.20 -0.07 -6.76
N LEU A 492 -17.82 0.61 -5.79
CA LEU A 492 -19.25 0.96 -5.83
C LEU A 492 -19.66 1.74 -7.10
N ASN A 493 -18.75 2.55 -7.66
CA ASN A 493 -18.98 3.31 -8.89
C ASN A 493 -19.24 2.41 -10.11
N MET A 494 -18.78 1.16 -10.12
CA MET A 494 -18.96 0.21 -11.24
C MET A 494 -20.38 -0.38 -11.33
N PHE A 495 -21.22 -0.09 -10.34
CA PHE A 495 -22.60 -0.57 -10.25
C PHE A 495 -23.62 0.54 -10.54
N VAL A 496 -23.16 1.76 -10.88
CA VAL A 496 -24.02 2.84 -11.36
C VAL A 496 -24.15 2.70 -12.89
N THR A 497 -25.39 2.62 -13.38
CA THR A 497 -25.69 2.52 -14.80
C THR A 497 -25.62 3.89 -15.49
N THR A 498 -25.62 3.91 -16.83
CA THR A 498 -25.70 5.14 -17.62
C THR A 498 -26.96 5.94 -17.35
N ASP A 499 -28.04 5.26 -16.95
CA ASP A 499 -29.33 5.86 -16.59
C ASP A 499 -29.34 6.41 -15.16
N LYS A 500 -28.17 6.48 -14.50
CA LYS A 500 -27.97 6.95 -13.12
C LYS A 500 -28.78 6.16 -12.09
N THR A 501 -28.99 4.88 -12.35
CA THR A 501 -29.58 3.93 -11.39
C THR A 501 -28.50 3.01 -10.81
N TYR A 502 -28.75 2.46 -9.63
CA TYR A 502 -27.81 1.55 -8.97
C TYR A 502 -28.23 0.08 -9.17
N ASP A 503 -27.35 -0.73 -9.73
CA ASP A 503 -27.61 -2.15 -10.01
C ASP A 503 -27.27 -3.03 -8.79
N PHE A 504 -28.24 -3.13 -7.89
CA PHE A 504 -28.12 -3.98 -6.70
C PHE A 504 -28.07 -5.49 -7.02
N LYS A 505 -28.61 -5.93 -8.17
CA LYS A 505 -28.55 -7.35 -8.56
C LYS A 505 -27.11 -7.73 -8.90
N LYS A 506 -26.47 -6.91 -9.74
CA LYS A 506 -25.06 -7.08 -10.09
C LYS A 506 -24.15 -6.95 -8.86
N LEU A 507 -24.45 -6.02 -7.95
CA LEU A 507 -23.73 -5.92 -6.67
C LEU A 507 -23.93 -7.17 -5.79
N LYS A 508 -25.04 -7.90 -5.88
CA LYS A 508 -25.24 -9.14 -5.11
C LYS A 508 -24.54 -10.33 -5.74
N GLU A 509 -24.52 -10.41 -7.07
CA GLU A 509 -23.96 -11.55 -7.80
C GLU A 509 -22.43 -11.53 -7.81
N LYS A 510 -21.81 -10.38 -8.08
CA LYS A 510 -20.35 -10.27 -8.30
C LYS A 510 -19.50 -10.55 -7.06
N PRO A 511 -19.86 -10.11 -5.84
CA PRO A 511 -19.13 -10.43 -4.62
C PRO A 511 -19.38 -11.85 -4.11
N ARG A 512 -20.51 -12.50 -4.48
CA ARG A 512 -20.82 -13.87 -4.03
C ARG A 512 -19.95 -14.95 -4.66
N SER A 513 -19.31 -14.68 -5.79
CA SER A 513 -18.29 -15.57 -6.36
C SER A 513 -16.89 -15.32 -5.79
N GLN A 514 -16.74 -14.42 -4.82
CA GLN A 514 -15.44 -13.95 -4.30
C GLN A 514 -15.22 -14.22 -2.81
N ILE A 515 -16.30 -14.25 -2.02
CA ILE A 515 -16.33 -14.61 -0.59
C ILE A 515 -16.77 -16.06 -0.50
#